data_AF-A0AAE0DUR6-F1
#
_entry.id   AF-A0AAE0DUR6-F1
#
_cell.length_a   1.000
_cell.length_b   1.000
_cell.length_c   1.000
_cell.angle_alpha   90.00
_cell.angle_beta   90.00
_cell.angle_gamma   90.00
#
_symmetry.space_group_name_H-M   'P 1'
#
loop_
_entity.id
_entity.type
_entity.pdbx_description
1 polymer ?
#
loop_
_entity_poly.entity_id
_entity_poly.type
_entity_poly.pdbx_seq_one_letter_code
_entity_poly.pdbx_strand_id
1 'polypeptide(L)'
;MEILVQKTPPSSSKPLINPTQKHHLHQIPTSSSFTSSSSPPPQPPPSSLKSSLIMNNPTTQLDHHQQQEDQKKKTTKGYMLLLVLNYVCLFLGSISSSLLSKFYFIHKGSSRWVSTWVQCAGFPLLLLPIFLPYGLKCTQRKPFSHFTPKILTLSILIGLALGLNNFLFSWGNSYLPVSTSALLLSSQLVFNLIFSVIIVKQRITFSNLNCVVLLTLSSVLLALGSANDKPDNLTKSKYFIGFFSTVGAGLLFALYLPVMESVYKKVYCYSMVMEMQLIMEFSATALATVGMAFSGGCSEMKRESLYVFDLGSDMYWVVVIGNVVTWQLCFMGTAGMVFLTSSLTGGICMTAILAMNVVGGVAVYGDSFGGVKAVSTVLCGWGFCSYVYGMYLKMKDEKVKEGEEKVRENVVVDDEKVELMTINHNLNNNNNNNQEMVHHQIVTAVLDDRV
;
A
#
# COMPACT_ATOMS: atom_id res chain seq x y z
N MET A 1 -39.06 -5.66 -57.32
CA MET A 1 -40.53 -5.78 -57.36
C MET A 1 -41.09 -5.63 -55.96
N GLU A 2 -42.15 -4.84 -55.89
CA GLU A 2 -43.16 -4.74 -54.84
C GLU A 2 -44.00 -6.07 -54.74
N ILE A 3 -44.93 -6.38 -53.81
CA ILE A 3 -45.48 -5.71 -52.60
C ILE A 3 -46.30 -6.69 -51.70
N LEU A 4 -46.43 -6.37 -50.38
CA LEU A 4 -47.49 -6.68 -49.37
C LEU A 4 -48.19 -8.06 -49.16
N VAL A 5 -48.97 -8.07 -48.05
CA VAL A 5 -50.14 -8.90 -47.66
C VAL A 5 -49.81 -10.17 -46.84
N GLN A 6 -50.20 -10.44 -45.57
CA GLN A 6 -51.09 -9.89 -44.51
C GLN A 6 -52.15 -10.94 -44.07
N LYS A 7 -52.15 -11.41 -42.80
CA LYS A 7 -53.34 -11.54 -41.90
C LYS A 7 -52.97 -11.94 -40.46
N THR A 8 -53.89 -11.75 -39.51
CA THR A 8 -53.63 -11.72 -38.04
C THR A 8 -54.79 -12.40 -37.22
N PRO A 9 -55.06 -12.18 -35.90
CA PRO A 9 -55.51 -13.27 -35.01
C PRO A 9 -56.88 -13.04 -34.30
N PRO A 10 -57.32 -14.00 -33.47
CA PRO A 10 -57.64 -13.72 -32.05
C PRO A 10 -56.84 -14.67 -31.11
N SER A 11 -56.91 -14.64 -29.77
CA SER A 11 -57.93 -14.13 -28.83
C SER A 11 -57.31 -13.40 -27.62
N SER A 12 -58.04 -13.28 -26.49
CA SER A 12 -57.63 -12.48 -25.32
C SER A 12 -58.46 -12.77 -24.05
N SER A 13 -57.99 -12.26 -22.89
CA SER A 13 -58.77 -12.12 -21.65
C SER A 13 -58.48 -10.78 -20.95
N LYS A 14 -59.55 -10.08 -20.53
CA LYS A 14 -59.61 -8.83 -19.71
C LYS A 14 -60.22 -9.16 -18.32
N PRO A 15 -60.58 -8.23 -17.40
CA PRO A 15 -60.36 -6.76 -17.24
C PRO A 15 -59.49 -6.42 -15.99
N LEU A 16 -59.04 -5.20 -15.61
CA LEU A 16 -59.48 -3.77 -15.70
C LEU A 16 -60.41 -3.28 -14.55
N ILE A 17 -60.01 -2.21 -13.80
CA ILE A 17 -60.81 -1.06 -13.25
C ILE A 17 -60.09 -0.35 -12.05
N ASN A 18 -60.47 0.91 -11.76
CA ASN A 18 -59.92 1.91 -10.80
C ASN A 18 -61.07 2.93 -10.43
N PRO A 19 -60.99 4.02 -9.59
CA PRO A 19 -59.83 4.67 -8.94
C PRO A 19 -60.05 5.23 -7.49
N THR A 20 -59.14 6.13 -7.07
CA THR A 20 -59.15 7.20 -6.02
C THR A 20 -60.47 7.63 -5.32
N GLN A 21 -60.39 8.07 -4.03
CA GLN A 21 -60.58 9.50 -3.61
C GLN A 21 -60.36 9.80 -2.09
N LYS A 22 -59.74 10.98 -1.80
CA LYS A 22 -59.64 11.84 -0.57
C LYS A 22 -60.37 11.48 0.76
N HIS A 23 -59.74 11.78 1.93
CA HIS A 23 -59.99 13.03 2.73
C HIS A 23 -59.02 13.22 3.94
N HIS A 24 -59.16 14.36 4.67
CA HIS A 24 -58.32 14.84 5.79
C HIS A 24 -58.98 14.62 7.18
N LEU A 25 -58.23 14.69 8.30
CA LEU A 25 -58.13 15.83 9.26
C LEU A 25 -57.61 15.41 10.67
N HIS A 26 -57.05 16.36 11.45
CA HIS A 26 -56.82 16.48 12.94
C HIS A 26 -56.93 15.25 13.91
N GLN A 27 -56.23 15.14 15.06
CA GLN A 27 -55.96 16.15 16.13
C GLN A 27 -54.92 15.67 17.20
N ILE A 28 -54.62 16.51 18.20
CA ILE A 28 -53.70 16.39 19.37
C ILE A 28 -54.32 17.29 20.51
N PRO A 29 -54.12 17.17 21.86
CA PRO A 29 -53.36 16.25 22.76
C PRO A 29 -54.21 15.66 23.96
N THR A 30 -53.55 15.29 25.08
CA THR A 30 -54.02 15.13 26.51
C THR A 30 -54.62 13.79 26.97
N SER A 31 -54.59 13.39 28.27
CA SER A 31 -53.57 13.50 29.36
C SER A 31 -53.95 12.64 30.60
N SER A 32 -52.96 12.15 31.39
CA SER A 32 -53.09 11.45 32.71
C SER A 32 -53.85 10.08 32.69
N SER A 33 -53.81 9.15 33.66
CA SER A 33 -52.93 8.77 34.81
C SER A 33 -53.29 7.28 35.17
N PHE A 34 -52.58 6.42 35.92
CA PHE A 34 -51.91 6.50 37.24
C PHE A 34 -50.95 5.29 37.46
N THR A 35 -49.88 5.45 38.28
CA THR A 35 -49.09 4.45 39.09
C THR A 35 -48.85 2.98 38.62
N SER A 36 -47.64 2.41 38.74
CA SER A 36 -46.98 2.17 40.05
C SER A 36 -45.46 1.81 40.02
N SER A 37 -44.77 2.26 41.08
CA SER A 37 -43.47 1.85 41.68
C SER A 37 -42.41 0.99 40.94
N SER A 38 -41.22 1.57 40.76
CA SER A 38 -39.97 1.13 41.45
C SER A 38 -38.85 2.18 41.27
N SER A 39 -37.86 2.24 42.16
CA SER A 39 -36.91 3.38 42.27
C SER A 39 -35.43 2.98 42.46
N PRO A 40 -34.46 3.74 41.90
CA PRO A 40 -33.03 3.57 42.12
C PRO A 40 -32.47 4.48 43.26
N PRO A 41 -31.28 4.17 43.84
CA PRO A 41 -30.67 4.92 44.94
C PRO A 41 -29.89 6.19 44.52
N PRO A 42 -29.60 7.13 45.46
CA PRO A 42 -29.05 8.45 45.16
C PRO A 42 -27.50 8.54 45.08
N GLN A 43 -27.02 9.67 44.54
CA GLN A 43 -25.60 10.04 44.43
C GLN A 43 -25.06 10.76 45.70
N PRO A 44 -23.76 10.62 46.04
CA PRO A 44 -23.10 11.43 47.06
C PRO A 44 -22.50 12.76 46.51
N PRO A 45 -22.29 13.79 47.38
CA PRO A 45 -21.79 15.12 47.00
C PRO A 45 -20.24 15.21 46.90
N PRO A 46 -19.68 16.33 46.37
CA PRO A 46 -18.26 16.45 46.05
C PRO A 46 -17.36 17.04 47.17
N SER A 47 -16.05 17.01 46.89
CA SER A 47 -14.91 17.72 47.52
C SER A 47 -14.18 17.07 48.72
N SER A 48 -12.87 16.84 48.54
CA SER A 48 -11.76 17.30 49.40
C SER A 48 -10.42 16.74 48.91
N LEU A 49 -9.32 17.45 49.17
CA LEU A 49 -7.96 17.02 48.78
C LEU A 49 -7.49 15.85 49.66
N LYS A 50 -6.74 14.91 49.07
CA LYS A 50 -5.68 14.17 49.79
C LYS A 50 -4.41 14.14 48.95
N SER A 51 -3.32 14.58 49.56
CA SER A 51 -2.01 14.78 48.93
C SER A 51 -1.32 13.47 48.56
N SER A 52 -0.46 13.52 47.55
CA SER A 52 0.43 12.43 47.16
C SER A 52 1.52 12.19 48.20
N LEU A 53 1.49 11.02 48.85
CA LEU A 53 2.66 10.45 49.52
C LEU A 53 3.37 9.50 48.54
N ILE A 54 4.37 10.03 47.84
CA ILE A 54 5.21 9.24 46.93
C ILE A 54 6.19 8.40 47.77
N MET A 55 5.82 7.16 48.05
CA MET A 55 6.75 6.21 48.67
C MET A 55 7.59 5.53 47.58
N ASN A 56 8.78 6.10 47.33
CA ASN A 56 9.73 5.59 46.33
C ASN A 56 10.22 4.19 46.70
N ASN A 57 9.64 3.16 46.08
CA ASN A 57 10.09 1.78 46.22
C ASN A 57 10.87 1.36 44.95
N PRO A 58 12.21 1.23 45.02
CA PRO A 58 13.05 1.12 43.81
C PRO A 58 12.83 -0.19 43.03
N THR A 59 12.43 -1.27 43.70
CA THR A 59 12.27 -2.60 43.09
C THR A 59 11.24 -2.61 41.97
N THR A 60 10.08 -1.97 42.18
CA THR A 60 8.95 -1.99 41.23
C THR A 60 9.26 -1.28 39.91
N GLN A 61 10.20 -0.33 39.89
CA GLN A 61 10.61 0.32 38.64
C GLN A 61 11.56 -0.55 37.80
N LEU A 62 12.35 -1.42 38.43
CA LEU A 62 13.29 -2.30 37.76
C LEU A 62 12.54 -3.40 36.98
N ASP A 63 11.57 -4.06 37.63
CA ASP A 63 10.69 -5.04 36.99
C ASP A 63 9.89 -4.43 35.82
N HIS A 64 9.34 -3.23 35.98
CA HIS A 64 8.62 -2.55 34.90
C HIS A 64 9.55 -2.14 33.75
N HIS A 65 10.78 -1.69 34.01
CA HIS A 65 11.76 -1.42 32.95
C HIS A 65 12.15 -2.69 32.21
N GLN A 66 12.42 -3.81 32.91
CA GLN A 66 12.75 -5.07 32.25
C GLN A 66 11.57 -5.63 31.45
N GLN A 67 10.34 -5.56 31.96
CA GLN A 67 9.16 -5.98 31.19
C GLN A 67 8.92 -5.09 29.95
N GLN A 68 9.07 -3.77 30.06
CA GLN A 68 8.98 -2.88 28.89
C GLN A 68 10.12 -3.13 27.90
N GLU A 69 11.36 -3.27 28.35
CA GLU A 69 12.50 -3.62 27.50
C GLU A 69 12.28 -4.93 26.76
N ASP A 70 11.81 -5.96 27.43
CA ASP A 70 11.68 -7.29 26.85
C ASP A 70 10.45 -7.40 25.92
N GLN A 71 9.37 -6.68 26.22
CA GLN A 71 8.22 -6.52 25.33
C GLN A 71 8.55 -5.66 24.09
N LYS A 72 9.39 -4.62 24.26
CA LYS A 72 9.95 -3.80 23.17
C LYS A 72 10.92 -4.62 22.31
N LYS A 73 11.85 -5.36 22.90
CA LYS A 73 12.76 -6.30 22.20
C LYS A 73 12.00 -7.38 21.45
N LYS A 74 10.93 -7.95 22.02
CA LYS A 74 10.07 -8.95 21.35
C LYS A 74 9.29 -8.36 20.17
N THR A 75 8.71 -7.16 20.32
CA THR A 75 8.00 -6.49 19.23
C THR A 75 8.94 -6.02 18.11
N THR A 76 10.13 -5.47 18.42
CA THR A 76 11.16 -5.14 17.41
C THR A 76 11.67 -6.38 16.67
N LYS A 77 11.92 -7.51 17.37
CA LYS A 77 12.32 -8.78 16.73
C LYS A 77 11.21 -9.32 15.82
N GLY A 78 9.95 -9.29 16.25
CA GLY A 78 8.80 -9.70 15.44
C GLY A 78 8.61 -8.83 14.20
N TYR A 79 8.73 -7.51 14.33
CA TYR A 79 8.72 -6.57 13.20
C TYR A 79 9.84 -6.85 12.20
N MET A 80 11.09 -7.03 12.66
CA MET A 80 12.23 -7.34 11.79
C MET A 80 12.07 -8.68 11.07
N LEU A 81 11.59 -9.72 11.76
CA LEU A 81 11.32 -11.03 11.14
C LEU A 81 10.25 -10.92 10.05
N LEU A 82 9.15 -10.21 10.34
CA LEU A 82 8.07 -9.99 9.37
C LEU A 82 8.55 -9.15 8.17
N LEU A 83 9.38 -8.14 8.40
CA LEU A 83 9.97 -7.31 7.35
C LEU A 83 10.89 -8.12 6.43
N VAL A 84 11.82 -8.90 7.00
CA VAL A 84 12.71 -9.79 6.24
C VAL A 84 11.91 -10.83 5.45
N LEU A 85 10.88 -11.44 6.06
CA LEU A 85 10.01 -12.39 5.37
C LEU A 85 9.32 -11.76 4.16
N ASN A 86 8.77 -10.54 4.29
CA ASN A 86 8.13 -9.85 3.17
C ASN A 86 9.13 -9.49 2.06
N TYR A 87 10.37 -9.09 2.38
CA TYR A 87 11.42 -8.90 1.38
C TYR A 87 11.80 -10.20 0.66
N VAL A 88 11.94 -11.32 1.37
CA VAL A 88 12.25 -12.62 0.78
C VAL A 88 11.11 -13.10 -0.12
N CYS A 89 9.86 -12.99 0.31
CA CYS A 89 8.68 -13.29 -0.52
C CYS A 89 8.59 -12.40 -1.76
N LEU A 90 8.89 -11.10 -1.62
CA LEU A 90 8.90 -10.15 -2.73
C LEU A 90 9.99 -10.46 -3.78
N PHE A 91 11.22 -10.70 -3.31
CA PHE A 91 12.37 -10.99 -4.16
C PHE A 91 12.22 -12.33 -4.90
N LEU A 92 11.96 -13.42 -4.15
CA LEU A 92 11.77 -14.75 -4.74
C LEU A 92 10.50 -14.79 -5.60
N GLY A 93 9.43 -14.14 -5.15
CA GLY A 93 8.17 -14.04 -5.88
C GLY A 93 8.36 -13.35 -7.22
N SER A 94 8.89 -12.12 -7.25
CA SER A 94 9.00 -11.34 -8.49
C SER A 94 9.95 -11.95 -9.52
N ILE A 95 11.10 -12.49 -9.11
CA ILE A 95 12.06 -13.13 -10.02
C ILE A 95 11.45 -14.42 -10.58
N SER A 96 10.92 -15.29 -9.71
CA SER A 96 10.33 -16.55 -10.14
C SER A 96 9.08 -16.34 -11.00
N SER A 97 8.22 -15.38 -10.65
CA SER A 97 7.00 -15.10 -11.40
C SER A 97 7.31 -14.49 -12.78
N SER A 98 8.26 -13.56 -12.87
CA SER A 98 8.71 -12.97 -14.14
C SER A 98 9.26 -14.05 -15.08
N LEU A 99 10.14 -14.93 -14.56
CA LEU A 99 10.72 -16.02 -15.32
C LEU A 99 9.66 -17.06 -15.73
N LEU A 100 8.84 -17.52 -14.80
CA LEU A 100 7.88 -18.61 -15.03
C LEU A 100 6.67 -18.16 -15.87
N SER A 101 6.31 -16.87 -15.84
CA SER A 101 5.35 -16.27 -16.79
C SER A 101 5.92 -16.24 -18.21
N LYS A 102 7.24 -16.04 -18.39
CA LYS A 102 7.86 -16.19 -19.71
C LYS A 102 7.97 -17.65 -20.14
N PHE A 103 8.28 -18.56 -19.21
CA PHE A 103 8.38 -20.00 -19.47
C PHE A 103 7.12 -20.53 -20.17
N TYR A 104 5.95 -20.15 -19.64
CA TYR A 104 4.64 -20.45 -20.22
C TYR A 104 4.51 -20.02 -21.69
N PHE A 105 4.86 -18.77 -22.03
CA PHE A 105 4.78 -18.26 -23.40
C PHE A 105 5.84 -18.83 -24.36
N ILE A 106 6.99 -19.27 -23.86
CA ILE A 106 8.03 -19.95 -24.67
C ILE A 106 7.54 -21.34 -25.08
N HIS A 107 6.99 -22.10 -24.13
CA HIS A 107 6.48 -23.46 -24.33
C HIS A 107 5.04 -23.47 -24.91
N LYS A 108 4.79 -22.56 -25.86
CA LYS A 108 3.56 -22.44 -26.67
C LYS A 108 2.27 -22.10 -25.91
N GLY A 109 2.32 -21.74 -24.62
CA GLY A 109 1.20 -21.12 -23.92
C GLY A 109 0.77 -19.85 -24.66
N SER A 110 -0.50 -19.77 -25.06
CA SER A 110 -1.01 -18.76 -26.00
C SER A 110 -2.04 -17.83 -25.35
N SER A 111 -2.77 -18.32 -24.35
CA SER A 111 -3.83 -17.60 -23.66
C SER A 111 -3.24 -16.55 -22.72
N ARG A 112 -3.30 -15.29 -23.17
CA ARG A 112 -3.01 -14.11 -22.34
C ARG A 112 -3.98 -14.00 -21.16
N TRP A 113 -5.24 -14.41 -21.32
CA TRP A 113 -6.21 -14.36 -20.23
C TRP A 113 -5.93 -15.37 -19.13
N VAL A 114 -5.44 -16.58 -19.46
CA VAL A 114 -4.90 -17.53 -18.46
C VAL A 114 -3.70 -16.91 -17.75
N SER A 115 -2.72 -16.38 -18.50
CA SER A 115 -1.56 -15.67 -17.94
C SER A 115 -1.93 -14.45 -17.07
N THR A 116 -3.05 -13.76 -17.36
CA THR A 116 -3.60 -12.68 -16.51
C THR A 116 -4.27 -13.22 -15.25
N TRP A 117 -5.01 -14.33 -15.37
CA TRP A 117 -5.76 -14.95 -14.28
C TRP A 117 -4.82 -15.61 -13.25
N VAL A 118 -3.79 -16.32 -13.69
CA VAL A 118 -2.83 -16.96 -12.76
C VAL A 118 -2.05 -15.96 -11.90
N GLN A 119 -1.95 -14.68 -12.31
CA GLN A 119 -1.33 -13.64 -11.49
C GLN A 119 -2.15 -13.35 -10.22
N CYS A 120 -3.48 -13.38 -10.28
CA CYS A 120 -4.37 -12.99 -9.17
C CYS A 120 -5.15 -14.16 -8.53
N ALA A 121 -5.28 -15.30 -9.21
CA ALA A 121 -5.96 -16.49 -8.70
C ALA A 121 -5.32 -17.12 -7.45
N GLY A 122 -4.15 -16.63 -7.01
CA GLY A 122 -3.48 -17.03 -5.77
C GLY A 122 -4.16 -16.55 -4.48
N PHE A 123 -5.14 -15.64 -4.57
CA PHE A 123 -5.80 -15.02 -3.41
C PHE A 123 -6.25 -15.98 -2.29
N PRO A 124 -6.66 -17.25 -2.53
CA PRO A 124 -6.99 -18.18 -1.44
C PRO A 124 -5.80 -18.51 -0.53
N LEU A 125 -4.56 -18.39 -1.01
CA LEU A 125 -3.35 -18.59 -0.19
C LEU A 125 -3.20 -17.49 0.87
N LEU A 126 -3.73 -16.27 0.64
CA LEU A 126 -3.78 -15.22 1.66
C LEU A 126 -4.71 -15.53 2.83
N LEU A 127 -5.61 -16.52 2.70
CA LEU A 127 -6.37 -17.02 3.85
C LEU A 127 -5.44 -17.58 4.94
N LEU A 128 -4.25 -18.08 4.58
CA LEU A 128 -3.26 -18.56 5.56
C LEU A 128 -2.77 -17.43 6.49
N PRO A 129 -2.10 -16.34 6.03
CA PRO A 129 -1.67 -15.25 6.90
C PRO A 129 -2.81 -14.50 7.60
N ILE A 130 -4.04 -14.55 7.08
CA ILE A 130 -5.22 -13.92 7.73
C ILE A 130 -5.79 -14.80 8.86
N PHE A 131 -6.06 -16.08 8.60
CA PHE A 131 -6.80 -16.95 9.52
C PHE A 131 -5.91 -17.80 10.44
N LEU A 132 -4.67 -18.14 10.04
CA LEU A 132 -3.78 -18.97 10.85
C LEU A 132 -3.42 -18.33 12.21
N PRO A 133 -3.12 -17.01 12.31
CA PRO A 133 -2.89 -16.37 13.62
C PRO A 133 -4.12 -16.38 14.54
N TYR A 134 -5.33 -16.37 13.97
CA TYR A 134 -6.58 -16.44 14.73
C TYR A 134 -6.89 -17.88 15.18
N GLY A 135 -6.72 -18.86 14.29
CA GLY A 135 -6.89 -20.28 14.60
C GLY A 135 -5.92 -20.80 15.66
N LEU A 136 -4.67 -20.34 15.63
CA LEU A 136 -3.65 -20.62 16.67
C LEU A 136 -3.83 -19.77 17.94
N LYS A 137 -4.88 -18.94 18.03
CA LYS A 137 -5.16 -18.01 19.15
C LYS A 137 -4.04 -17.01 19.45
N CYS A 138 -3.13 -16.78 18.50
CA CYS A 138 -2.08 -15.77 18.59
C CYS A 138 -2.61 -14.32 18.50
N THR A 139 -3.87 -14.14 18.09
CA THR A 139 -4.57 -12.85 18.12
C THR A 139 -6.02 -13.01 18.55
N GLN A 140 -6.55 -11.98 19.23
CA GLN A 140 -7.97 -11.84 19.55
C GLN A 140 -8.75 -11.07 18.45
N ARG A 141 -8.05 -10.49 17.46
CA ARG A 141 -8.70 -9.83 16.30
C ARG A 141 -9.41 -10.87 15.45
N LYS A 142 -10.73 -10.74 15.32
CA LYS A 142 -11.50 -11.45 14.29
C LYS A 142 -11.18 -10.85 12.91
N PRO A 143 -10.87 -11.66 11.88
CA PRO A 143 -10.68 -11.18 10.52
C PRO A 143 -11.86 -10.33 10.02
N PHE A 144 -11.55 -9.29 9.24
CA PHE A 144 -12.50 -8.32 8.66
C PHE A 144 -13.35 -7.51 9.67
N SER A 145 -13.15 -7.66 10.98
CA SER A 145 -13.98 -7.00 12.02
C SER A 145 -13.90 -5.46 12.06
N HIS A 146 -12.99 -4.86 11.28
CA HIS A 146 -12.86 -3.40 11.11
C HIS A 146 -12.96 -2.96 9.64
N PHE A 147 -13.46 -3.83 8.76
CA PHE A 147 -13.47 -3.59 7.32
C PHE A 147 -14.64 -2.69 6.90
N THR A 148 -14.43 -1.37 6.95
CA THR A 148 -15.49 -0.40 6.62
C THR A 148 -15.88 -0.44 5.14
N PRO A 149 -17.13 -0.09 4.76
CA PRO A 149 -17.56 -0.04 3.36
C PRO A 149 -16.68 0.86 2.47
N LYS A 150 -16.13 1.95 3.02
CA LYS A 150 -15.20 2.83 2.30
C LYS A 150 -13.90 2.12 1.92
N ILE A 151 -13.37 1.28 2.82
CA ILE A 151 -12.16 0.48 2.58
C ILE A 151 -12.46 -0.67 1.62
N LEU A 152 -13.65 -1.27 1.69
CA LEU A 152 -14.13 -2.25 0.71
C LEU A 152 -14.20 -1.67 -0.70
N THR A 153 -14.86 -0.53 -0.91
CA THR A 153 -14.95 0.12 -2.22
C THR A 153 -13.56 0.50 -2.77
N LEU A 154 -12.67 1.04 -1.93
CA LEU A 154 -11.29 1.33 -2.34
C LEU A 154 -10.52 0.07 -2.73
N SER A 155 -10.65 -1.02 -1.97
CA SER A 155 -10.00 -2.30 -2.28
C SER A 155 -10.51 -2.90 -3.60
N ILE A 156 -11.82 -2.78 -3.88
CA ILE A 156 -12.40 -3.24 -5.16
C ILE A 156 -11.85 -2.40 -6.32
N LEU A 157 -11.86 -1.05 -6.21
CA LEU A 157 -11.37 -0.16 -7.27
C LEU A 157 -9.88 -0.37 -7.57
N ILE A 158 -9.04 -0.52 -6.53
CA ILE A 158 -7.61 -0.77 -6.70
C ILE A 158 -7.38 -2.20 -7.24
N GLY A 159 -8.19 -3.18 -6.82
CA GLY A 159 -8.16 -4.54 -7.37
C GLY A 159 -8.52 -4.62 -8.86
N LEU A 160 -9.48 -3.80 -9.32
CA LEU A 160 -9.78 -3.69 -10.76
C LEU A 160 -8.63 -3.05 -11.54
N ALA A 161 -7.98 -2.01 -10.98
CA ALA A 161 -6.76 -1.43 -11.57
C ALA A 161 -5.58 -2.42 -11.58
N LEU A 162 -5.46 -3.27 -10.55
CA LEU A 162 -4.49 -4.36 -10.47
C LEU A 162 -4.76 -5.44 -11.53
N GLY A 163 -6.02 -5.82 -11.74
CA GLY A 163 -6.40 -6.74 -12.82
C GLY A 163 -6.06 -6.18 -14.21
N LEU A 164 -6.26 -4.87 -14.43
CA LEU A 164 -5.83 -4.19 -15.66
C LEU A 164 -4.29 -4.17 -15.81
N ASN A 165 -3.56 -3.91 -14.73
CA ASN A 165 -2.09 -4.00 -14.71
C ASN A 165 -1.61 -5.40 -15.11
N ASN A 166 -2.18 -6.45 -14.51
CA ASN A 166 -1.83 -7.84 -14.76
C ASN A 166 -2.15 -8.27 -16.21
N PHE A 167 -3.20 -7.67 -16.80
CA PHE A 167 -3.56 -7.83 -18.20
C PHE A 167 -2.54 -7.18 -19.15
N LEU A 168 -2.11 -5.95 -18.87
CA LEU A 168 -1.05 -5.27 -19.63
C LEU A 168 0.29 -6.00 -19.50
N PHE A 169 0.66 -6.45 -18.30
CA PHE A 169 1.88 -7.21 -18.05
C PHE A 169 1.90 -8.57 -18.79
N SER A 170 0.77 -9.29 -18.78
CA SER A 170 0.57 -10.50 -19.58
C SER A 170 0.75 -10.25 -21.08
N TRP A 171 0.29 -9.09 -21.58
CA TRP A 171 0.47 -8.72 -22.98
C TRP A 171 1.93 -8.41 -23.33
N GLY A 172 2.64 -7.71 -22.44
CA GLY A 172 4.08 -7.47 -22.52
C GLY A 172 4.87 -8.77 -22.64
N ASN A 173 4.73 -9.67 -21.67
CA ASN A 173 5.43 -10.97 -21.66
C ASN A 173 5.07 -11.89 -22.84
N SER A 174 3.87 -11.77 -23.40
CA SER A 174 3.48 -12.53 -24.60
C SER A 174 4.24 -12.13 -25.87
N TYR A 175 4.85 -10.92 -25.90
CA TYR A 175 5.51 -10.38 -27.09
C TYR A 175 6.98 -9.95 -26.89
N LEU A 176 7.42 -9.69 -25.65
CA LEU A 176 8.78 -9.22 -25.35
C LEU A 176 9.63 -10.26 -24.60
N PRO A 177 10.96 -10.26 -24.79
CA PRO A 177 11.92 -10.94 -23.89
C PRO A 177 11.85 -10.40 -22.45
N VAL A 178 12.26 -11.18 -21.45
CA VAL A 178 12.17 -10.77 -20.03
C VAL A 178 13.06 -9.56 -19.77
N SER A 179 14.27 -9.57 -20.33
CA SER A 179 15.20 -8.43 -20.30
C SER A 179 14.57 -7.15 -20.85
N THR A 180 13.92 -7.21 -22.02
CA THR A 180 13.21 -6.06 -22.60
C THR A 180 12.04 -5.62 -21.73
N SER A 181 11.20 -6.55 -21.24
CA SER A 181 10.08 -6.24 -20.35
C SER A 181 10.55 -5.50 -19.09
N ALA A 182 11.59 -6.01 -18.41
CA ALA A 182 12.10 -5.43 -17.17
C ALA A 182 12.77 -4.05 -17.40
N LEU A 183 13.48 -3.85 -18.52
CA LEU A 183 14.03 -2.54 -18.88
C LEU A 183 12.93 -1.51 -19.18
N LEU A 184 11.86 -1.87 -19.90
CA LEU A 184 10.74 -0.94 -20.14
C LEU A 184 9.95 -0.66 -18.86
N LEU A 185 9.81 -1.66 -17.98
CA LEU A 185 9.15 -1.52 -16.68
C LEU A 185 9.94 -0.60 -15.73
N SER A 186 11.26 -0.45 -15.90
CA SER A 186 12.08 0.51 -15.13
C SER A 186 11.63 1.97 -15.28
N SER A 187 10.97 2.32 -16.39
CA SER A 187 10.35 3.63 -16.62
C SER A 187 9.23 3.95 -15.62
N GLN A 188 8.79 2.99 -14.80
CA GLN A 188 8.00 3.28 -13.58
C GLN A 188 8.66 4.32 -12.67
N LEU A 189 10.00 4.45 -12.67
CA LEU A 189 10.70 5.50 -11.92
C LEU A 189 10.41 6.91 -12.46
N VAL A 190 10.22 7.06 -13.78
CA VAL A 190 9.82 8.33 -14.40
C VAL A 190 8.42 8.72 -13.93
N PHE A 191 7.49 7.76 -13.94
CA PHE A 191 6.13 7.98 -13.45
C PHE A 191 6.07 8.22 -11.94
N ASN A 192 6.84 7.49 -11.12
CA ASN A 192 6.99 7.74 -9.68
C ASN A 192 7.47 9.17 -9.39
N LEU A 193 8.45 9.67 -10.14
CA LEU A 193 8.91 11.06 -9.99
C LEU A 193 7.80 12.04 -10.38
N ILE A 194 7.13 11.84 -11.52
CA ILE A 194 6.03 12.70 -11.97
C ILE A 194 4.90 12.73 -10.93
N PHE A 195 4.50 11.58 -10.37
CA PHE A 195 3.51 11.53 -9.30
C PHE A 195 3.99 12.20 -8.02
N SER A 196 5.27 12.11 -7.65
CA SER A 196 5.81 12.86 -6.51
C SER A 196 5.79 14.38 -6.73
N VAL A 197 6.06 14.84 -7.95
CA VAL A 197 5.96 16.26 -8.33
C VAL A 197 4.51 16.75 -8.31
N ILE A 198 3.55 15.95 -8.81
CA ILE A 198 2.13 16.34 -8.88
C ILE A 198 1.45 16.27 -7.51
N ILE A 199 1.60 15.15 -6.79
CA ILE A 199 0.86 14.86 -5.54
C ILE A 199 1.52 15.57 -4.35
N VAL A 200 2.85 15.55 -4.26
CA VAL A 200 3.62 16.05 -3.10
C VAL A 200 4.22 17.45 -3.37
N LYS A 201 4.04 18.00 -4.58
CA LYS A 201 4.61 19.28 -5.03
C LYS A 201 6.15 19.34 -4.85
N GLN A 202 6.81 18.19 -4.94
CA GLN A 202 8.26 18.09 -4.75
C GLN A 202 9.02 18.84 -5.86
N ARG A 203 10.03 19.64 -5.47
CA ARG A 203 10.94 20.28 -6.43
C ARG A 203 11.83 19.21 -7.11
N ILE A 204 11.97 19.31 -8.42
CA ILE A 204 12.83 18.42 -9.21
C ILE A 204 14.30 18.79 -8.96
N THR A 205 15.13 17.81 -8.59
CA THR A 205 16.58 17.96 -8.47
C THR A 205 17.27 17.59 -9.79
N PHE A 206 18.52 18.03 -9.98
CA PHE A 206 19.31 17.67 -11.16
C PHE A 206 19.44 16.14 -11.34
N SER A 207 19.69 15.40 -10.25
CA SER A 207 19.77 13.93 -10.26
C SER A 207 18.46 13.27 -10.70
N ASN A 208 17.32 13.84 -10.30
CA ASN A 208 16.00 13.36 -10.70
C ASN A 208 15.73 13.61 -12.20
N LEU A 209 16.15 14.77 -12.73
CA LEU A 209 16.05 15.07 -14.17
C LEU A 209 16.98 14.16 -14.99
N ASN A 210 18.20 13.91 -14.52
CA ASN A 210 19.13 12.97 -15.16
C ASN A 210 18.55 11.55 -15.23
N CYS A 211 17.93 11.07 -14.14
CA CYS A 211 17.20 9.80 -14.13
C CYS A 211 16.14 9.73 -15.25
N VAL A 212 15.28 10.75 -15.37
CA VAL A 212 14.22 10.78 -16.40
C VAL A 212 14.81 10.74 -17.81
N VAL A 213 15.84 11.54 -18.09
CA VAL A 213 16.49 11.56 -19.40
C VAL A 213 17.09 10.19 -19.73
N LEU A 214 17.84 9.58 -18.82
CA LEU A 214 18.50 8.28 -19.04
C LEU A 214 17.50 7.13 -19.24
N LEU A 215 16.42 7.07 -18.47
CA LEU A 215 15.38 6.04 -18.62
C LEU A 215 14.54 6.22 -19.89
N THR A 216 14.25 7.48 -20.27
CA THR A 216 13.57 7.80 -21.53
C THR A 216 14.44 7.41 -22.71
N LEU A 217 15.73 7.77 -22.71
CA LEU A 217 16.70 7.36 -23.74
C LEU A 217 16.85 5.84 -23.82
N SER A 218 16.92 5.14 -22.68
CA SER A 218 16.96 3.67 -22.62
C SER A 218 15.75 3.05 -23.31
N SER A 219 14.53 3.55 -23.03
CA SER A 219 13.29 3.08 -23.62
C SER A 219 13.17 3.40 -25.11
N VAL A 220 13.59 4.60 -25.54
CA VAL A 220 13.62 5.00 -26.96
C VAL A 220 14.63 4.15 -27.74
N LEU A 221 15.80 3.86 -27.16
CA LEU A 221 16.81 3.00 -27.76
C LEU A 221 16.29 1.55 -27.95
N LEU A 222 15.54 1.01 -26.99
CA LEU A 222 14.83 -0.28 -27.15
C LEU A 222 13.70 -0.24 -28.19
N ALA A 223 13.03 0.90 -28.37
CA ALA A 223 12.03 1.07 -29.43
C ALA A 223 12.69 1.06 -30.83
N LEU A 224 13.81 1.78 -30.99
CA LEU A 224 14.52 1.90 -32.26
C LEU A 224 15.29 0.63 -32.65
N GLY A 225 15.94 -0.04 -31.68
CA GLY A 225 16.67 -1.29 -31.92
C GLY A 225 15.79 -2.51 -32.26
N SER A 226 14.46 -2.38 -32.13
CA SER A 226 13.48 -3.42 -32.46
C SER A 226 13.53 -3.93 -33.91
N ALA A 227 14.24 -3.24 -34.80
CA ALA A 227 14.47 -3.67 -36.18
C ALA A 227 15.44 -4.87 -36.30
N ASN A 228 16.43 -4.98 -35.40
CA ASN A 228 17.54 -5.93 -35.54
C ASN A 228 17.49 -7.10 -34.55
N ASP A 229 16.63 -7.04 -33.53
CA ASP A 229 16.65 -7.92 -32.35
C ASP A 229 15.26 -8.55 -32.12
N LYS A 230 14.58 -8.82 -33.24
CA LYS A 230 13.20 -9.30 -33.35
C LYS A 230 13.18 -10.81 -33.60
N PRO A 231 12.48 -11.63 -32.79
CA PRO A 231 12.28 -13.04 -33.09
C PRO A 231 11.63 -13.23 -34.47
N ASP A 232 12.07 -14.22 -35.24
CA ASP A 232 11.75 -14.34 -36.68
C ASP A 232 10.25 -14.31 -37.01
N ASN A 233 9.42 -14.78 -36.08
CA ASN A 233 7.96 -14.87 -36.21
C ASN A 233 7.17 -13.59 -35.80
N LEU A 234 7.82 -12.55 -35.24
CA LEU A 234 7.14 -11.51 -34.46
C LEU A 234 7.02 -10.16 -35.20
N THR A 235 5.87 -9.91 -35.82
CA THR A 235 5.57 -8.68 -36.58
C THR A 235 5.79 -7.39 -35.76
N LYS A 236 6.36 -6.33 -36.35
CA LYS A 236 6.63 -5.03 -35.66
C LYS A 236 5.45 -4.50 -34.83
N SER A 237 4.22 -4.60 -35.34
CA SER A 237 3.00 -4.22 -34.61
C SER A 237 2.84 -4.95 -33.27
N LYS A 238 3.11 -6.27 -33.21
CA LYS A 238 3.05 -7.06 -31.96
C LYS A 238 4.12 -6.60 -30.96
N TYR A 239 5.34 -6.31 -31.43
CA TYR A 239 6.39 -5.74 -30.57
C TYR A 239 5.95 -4.41 -29.95
N PHE A 240 5.40 -3.48 -30.74
CA PHE A 240 4.90 -2.21 -30.20
C PHE A 240 3.70 -2.37 -29.24
N ILE A 241 2.81 -3.34 -29.47
CA ILE A 241 1.76 -3.66 -28.48
C ILE A 241 2.38 -4.14 -27.17
N GLY A 242 3.40 -5.00 -27.21
CA GLY A 242 4.17 -5.42 -26.03
C GLY A 242 4.88 -4.26 -25.34
N PHE A 243 5.48 -3.35 -26.11
CA PHE A 243 6.16 -2.15 -25.62
C PHE A 243 5.20 -1.23 -24.85
N PHE A 244 4.12 -0.79 -25.49
CA PHE A 244 3.17 0.15 -24.89
C PHE A 244 2.38 -0.47 -23.72
N SER A 245 2.06 -1.76 -23.77
CA SER A 245 1.45 -2.45 -22.62
C SER A 245 2.41 -2.56 -21.43
N THR A 246 3.69 -2.84 -21.65
CA THR A 246 4.70 -2.88 -20.55
C THR A 246 4.92 -1.50 -19.92
N VAL A 247 5.01 -0.44 -20.73
CA VAL A 247 5.09 0.94 -20.22
C VAL A 247 3.79 1.33 -19.48
N GLY A 248 2.63 0.89 -19.96
CA GLY A 248 1.34 1.08 -19.28
C GLY A 248 1.23 0.33 -17.94
N ALA A 249 1.78 -0.88 -17.84
CA ALA A 249 1.91 -1.59 -16.56
C ALA A 249 2.83 -0.82 -15.59
N GLY A 250 3.97 -0.31 -16.08
CA GLY A 250 4.85 0.55 -15.28
C GLY A 250 4.19 1.84 -14.78
N LEU A 251 3.29 2.43 -15.56
CA LEU A 251 2.47 3.57 -15.13
C LEU A 251 1.48 3.20 -14.02
N LEU A 252 0.77 2.08 -14.16
CA LEU A 252 -0.19 1.60 -13.16
C LEU A 252 0.51 1.17 -11.86
N PHE A 253 1.65 0.49 -11.95
CA PHE A 253 2.45 0.10 -10.79
C PHE A 253 3.07 1.32 -10.07
N ALA A 254 3.54 2.32 -10.82
CA ALA A 254 4.00 3.59 -10.24
C ALA A 254 2.87 4.37 -9.54
N LEU A 255 1.62 4.27 -10.02
CA LEU A 255 0.46 4.85 -9.35
C LEU A 255 0.02 4.04 -8.12
N TYR A 256 0.19 2.72 -8.16
CA TYR A 256 -0.19 1.80 -7.08
C TYR A 256 0.57 2.10 -5.78
N LEU A 257 1.91 2.27 -5.82
CA LEU A 257 2.70 2.43 -4.58
C LEU A 257 2.30 3.65 -3.73
N PRO A 258 2.14 4.89 -4.27
CA PRO A 258 1.67 6.03 -3.48
C PRO A 258 0.21 5.93 -3.04
N VAL A 259 -0.65 5.30 -3.86
CA VAL A 259 -2.06 5.05 -3.50
C VAL A 259 -2.14 4.11 -2.30
N MET A 260 -1.39 3.00 -2.32
CA MET A 260 -1.38 2.05 -1.20
C MET A 260 -0.78 2.66 0.06
N GLU A 261 0.29 3.46 -0.01
CA GLU A 261 0.82 4.18 1.16
C GLU A 261 -0.22 5.16 1.75
N SER A 262 -0.95 5.90 0.92
CA SER A 262 -2.03 6.82 1.34
C SER A 262 -3.22 6.09 1.97
N VAL A 263 -3.50 4.87 1.52
CA VAL A 263 -4.54 3.99 2.08
C VAL A 263 -4.09 3.34 3.39
N TYR A 264 -2.86 2.81 3.45
CA TYR A 264 -2.29 2.14 4.61
C TYR A 264 -2.05 3.07 5.81
N LYS A 265 -1.89 4.39 5.60
CA LYS A 265 -1.96 5.40 6.68
C LYS A 265 -3.28 5.41 7.46
N LYS A 266 -4.32 4.70 6.99
CA LYS A 266 -5.63 4.51 7.64
C LYS A 266 -5.84 3.06 8.14
N VAL A 267 -4.78 2.25 8.17
CA VAL A 267 -4.82 0.81 8.46
C VAL A 267 -3.98 0.51 9.69
N TYR A 268 -4.61 -0.09 10.71
CA TYR A 268 -4.01 -0.20 12.04
C TYR A 268 -3.02 -1.38 12.22
N CYS A 269 -3.01 -2.38 11.33
CA CYS A 269 -2.11 -3.54 11.46
C CYS A 269 -1.95 -4.33 10.14
N TYR A 270 -0.86 -5.11 10.06
CA TYR A 270 -0.54 -5.98 8.92
C TYR A 270 -1.65 -6.98 8.55
N SER A 271 -2.37 -7.53 9.54
CA SER A 271 -3.52 -8.42 9.28
C SER A 271 -4.59 -7.76 8.41
N MET A 272 -4.80 -6.46 8.57
CA MET A 272 -5.76 -5.69 7.78
C MET A 272 -5.24 -5.34 6.38
N VAL A 273 -3.92 -5.27 6.21
CA VAL A 273 -3.27 -5.18 4.89
C VAL A 273 -3.49 -6.47 4.10
N MET A 274 -3.33 -7.63 4.74
CA MET A 274 -3.64 -8.93 4.13
C MET A 274 -5.13 -9.07 3.78
N GLU A 275 -6.04 -8.65 4.67
CA GLU A 275 -7.49 -8.57 4.37
C GLU A 275 -7.77 -7.71 3.13
N MET A 276 -7.12 -6.54 2.99
CA MET A 276 -7.27 -5.67 1.82
C MET A 276 -6.66 -6.28 0.55
N GLN A 277 -5.49 -6.92 0.65
CA GLN A 277 -4.82 -7.57 -0.46
C GLN A 277 -5.67 -8.70 -1.05
N LEU A 278 -6.30 -9.52 -0.20
CA LEU A 278 -7.23 -10.57 -0.63
C LEU A 278 -8.43 -9.98 -1.41
N ILE A 279 -9.00 -8.86 -0.97
CA ILE A 279 -10.12 -8.22 -1.69
C ILE A 279 -9.65 -7.61 -3.03
N MET A 280 -8.45 -7.03 -3.09
CA MET A 280 -7.88 -6.52 -4.33
C MET A 280 -7.66 -7.66 -5.34
N GLU A 281 -7.07 -8.78 -4.93
CA GLU A 281 -6.78 -9.92 -5.80
C GLU A 281 -8.04 -10.70 -6.18
N PHE A 282 -9.03 -10.81 -5.29
CA PHE A 282 -10.35 -11.35 -5.62
C PHE A 282 -11.02 -10.49 -6.72
N SER A 283 -10.94 -9.17 -6.61
CA SER A 283 -11.50 -8.24 -7.61
C SER A 283 -10.73 -8.31 -8.95
N ALA A 284 -9.40 -8.43 -8.90
CA ALA A 284 -8.57 -8.69 -10.09
C ALA A 284 -8.91 -10.05 -10.73
N THR A 285 -9.13 -11.09 -9.92
CA THR A 285 -9.50 -12.43 -10.37
C THR A 285 -10.89 -12.44 -10.98
N ALA A 286 -11.86 -11.70 -10.43
CA ALA A 286 -13.17 -11.53 -11.04
C ALA A 286 -13.07 -10.89 -12.43
N LEU A 287 -12.30 -9.80 -12.58
CA LEU A 287 -12.05 -9.16 -13.88
C LEU A 287 -11.37 -10.12 -14.88
N ALA A 288 -10.33 -10.85 -14.45
CA ALA A 288 -9.64 -11.83 -15.28
C ALA A 288 -10.54 -13.03 -15.65
N THR A 289 -11.41 -13.47 -14.75
CA THR A 289 -12.37 -14.57 -14.99
C THR A 289 -13.46 -14.15 -15.98
N VAL A 290 -13.94 -12.90 -15.91
CA VAL A 290 -14.84 -12.32 -16.92
C VAL A 290 -14.15 -12.26 -18.28
N GLY A 291 -12.87 -11.86 -18.33
CA GLY A 291 -12.05 -11.90 -19.54
C GLY A 291 -11.86 -13.32 -20.12
N MET A 292 -11.63 -14.33 -19.27
CA MET A 292 -11.63 -15.74 -19.68
C MET A 292 -12.99 -16.19 -20.19
N ALA A 293 -14.10 -15.82 -19.53
CA ALA A 293 -15.44 -16.21 -19.97
C ALA A 293 -15.77 -15.70 -21.38
N PHE A 294 -15.52 -14.41 -21.65
CA PHE A 294 -15.74 -13.83 -22.98
C PHE A 294 -14.78 -14.33 -24.08
N SER A 295 -13.63 -14.89 -23.71
CA SER A 295 -12.64 -15.42 -24.66
C SER A 295 -12.63 -16.94 -24.81
N GLY A 296 -13.53 -17.67 -24.11
CA GLY A 296 -13.50 -19.13 -24.07
C GLY A 296 -12.30 -19.70 -23.29
N GLY A 297 -11.63 -18.88 -22.47
CA GLY A 297 -10.34 -19.16 -21.84
C GLY A 297 -10.27 -20.44 -21.02
N CYS A 298 -11.37 -20.90 -20.42
CA CYS A 298 -11.42 -22.19 -19.71
C CYS A 298 -11.30 -23.40 -20.66
N SER A 299 -11.84 -23.29 -21.87
CA SER A 299 -11.67 -24.29 -22.93
C SER A 299 -10.25 -24.24 -23.49
N GLU A 300 -9.73 -23.03 -23.70
CA GLU A 300 -8.35 -22.83 -24.15
C GLU A 300 -7.33 -23.39 -23.17
N MET A 301 -7.48 -23.14 -21.86
CA MET A 301 -6.60 -23.68 -20.82
C MET A 301 -6.54 -25.22 -20.84
N LYS A 302 -7.69 -25.87 -21.05
CA LYS A 302 -7.77 -27.33 -21.23
C LYS A 302 -7.14 -27.78 -22.56
N ARG A 303 -7.39 -27.06 -23.65
CA ARG A 303 -6.82 -27.35 -24.98
C ARG A 303 -5.30 -27.21 -24.98
N GLU A 304 -4.78 -26.18 -24.31
CA GLU A 304 -3.35 -25.91 -24.18
C GLU A 304 -2.64 -27.01 -23.40
N SER A 305 -3.14 -27.32 -22.20
CA SER A 305 -2.59 -28.36 -21.32
C SER A 305 -2.51 -29.73 -22.01
N LEU A 306 -3.52 -30.10 -22.82
CA LEU A 306 -3.59 -31.43 -23.44
C LEU A 306 -2.90 -31.53 -24.81
N TYR A 307 -2.82 -30.45 -25.60
CA TYR A 307 -2.48 -30.53 -27.03
C TYR A 307 -1.53 -29.45 -27.56
N VAL A 308 -1.19 -28.41 -26.79
CA VAL A 308 -0.36 -27.28 -27.29
C VAL A 308 0.95 -27.14 -26.54
N PHE A 309 0.94 -27.36 -25.22
CA PHE A 309 2.15 -27.28 -24.39
C PHE A 309 3.09 -28.45 -24.70
N ASP A 310 4.31 -28.15 -25.15
CA ASP A 310 5.24 -29.15 -25.68
C ASP A 310 5.96 -29.99 -24.63
N LEU A 311 6.03 -29.51 -23.39
CA LEU A 311 6.45 -30.28 -22.23
C LEU A 311 5.32 -31.17 -21.65
N GLY A 312 4.12 -31.16 -22.24
CA GLY A 312 2.98 -31.97 -21.82
C GLY A 312 2.18 -31.43 -20.62
N SER A 313 1.07 -32.11 -20.33
CA SER A 313 0.02 -31.61 -19.41
C SER A 313 0.50 -31.42 -17.97
N ASP A 314 1.32 -32.34 -17.43
CA ASP A 314 1.79 -32.25 -16.05
C ASP A 314 2.69 -31.01 -15.85
N MET A 315 3.59 -30.75 -16.80
CA MET A 315 4.45 -29.57 -16.77
C MET A 315 3.67 -28.27 -17.00
N TYR A 316 2.60 -28.28 -17.80
CA TYR A 316 1.68 -27.13 -17.90
C TYR A 316 1.10 -26.78 -16.53
N TRP A 317 0.60 -27.77 -15.78
CA TRP A 317 0.02 -27.55 -14.46
C TRP A 317 1.05 -27.15 -13.41
N VAL A 318 2.27 -27.72 -13.43
CA VAL A 318 3.38 -27.27 -12.57
C VAL A 318 3.74 -25.79 -12.84
N VAL A 319 3.80 -25.38 -14.11
CA VAL A 319 4.09 -24.00 -14.51
C VAL A 319 2.94 -23.05 -14.14
N VAL A 320 1.68 -23.46 -14.31
CA VAL A 320 0.49 -22.68 -13.92
C VAL A 320 0.41 -22.51 -12.40
N ILE A 321 0.53 -23.58 -11.62
CA ILE A 321 0.47 -23.53 -10.15
C ILE A 321 1.68 -22.78 -9.60
N GLY A 322 2.87 -22.97 -10.17
CA GLY A 322 4.07 -22.22 -9.82
C GLY A 322 3.91 -20.71 -10.08
N ASN A 323 3.26 -20.30 -11.17
CA ASN A 323 2.94 -18.90 -11.42
C ASN A 323 1.99 -18.36 -10.35
N VAL A 324 0.90 -19.09 -10.05
CA VAL A 324 -0.06 -18.73 -8.99
C VAL A 324 0.62 -18.49 -7.64
N VAL A 325 1.50 -19.40 -7.21
CA VAL A 325 2.22 -19.28 -5.93
C VAL A 325 3.24 -18.13 -5.96
N THR A 326 4.02 -17.99 -7.03
CA THR A 326 5.11 -16.99 -7.08
C THR A 326 4.58 -15.56 -7.25
N TRP A 327 3.51 -15.37 -8.04
CA TRP A 327 2.79 -14.10 -8.07
C TRP A 327 2.19 -13.75 -6.71
N GLN A 328 1.64 -14.72 -5.99
CA GLN A 328 1.08 -14.46 -4.67
C GLN A 328 2.14 -14.01 -3.65
N LEU A 329 3.33 -14.62 -3.68
CA LEU A 329 4.47 -14.18 -2.86
C LEU A 329 4.93 -12.77 -3.25
N CYS A 330 4.93 -12.44 -4.55
CA CYS A 330 5.25 -11.10 -5.06
C CYS A 330 4.26 -10.05 -4.54
N PHE A 331 2.94 -10.30 -4.65
CA PHE A 331 1.91 -9.36 -4.21
C PHE A 331 1.85 -9.21 -2.69
N MET A 332 1.90 -10.32 -1.94
CA MET A 332 1.98 -10.32 -0.47
C MET A 332 3.21 -9.55 0.01
N GLY A 333 4.38 -9.84 -0.55
CA GLY A 333 5.64 -9.18 -0.22
C GLY A 333 5.61 -7.69 -0.56
N THR A 334 5.01 -7.29 -1.69
CA THR A 334 4.84 -5.86 -2.06
C THR A 334 3.97 -5.14 -1.05
N ALA A 335 2.78 -5.68 -0.76
CA ALA A 335 1.81 -5.09 0.15
C ALA A 335 2.38 -4.94 1.58
N GLY A 336 3.03 -5.98 2.08
CA GLY A 336 3.66 -5.98 3.39
C GLY A 336 4.87 -5.04 3.48
N MET A 337 5.73 -5.00 2.46
CA MET A 337 6.86 -4.08 2.42
C MET A 337 6.41 -2.61 2.39
N VAL A 338 5.38 -2.26 1.62
CA VAL A 338 4.83 -0.90 1.58
C VAL A 338 4.17 -0.49 2.91
N PHE A 339 3.56 -1.44 3.64
CA PHE A 339 3.02 -1.17 4.99
C PHE A 339 4.11 -1.04 6.05
N LEU A 340 5.14 -1.88 6.02
CA LEU A 340 6.18 -1.94 7.06
C LEU A 340 7.28 -0.89 6.89
N THR A 341 7.37 -0.23 5.73
CA THR A 341 8.44 0.75 5.41
C THR A 341 7.88 2.07 4.89
N SER A 342 8.04 2.36 3.59
CA SER A 342 7.54 3.55 2.89
C SER A 342 7.52 3.30 1.39
N SER A 343 6.70 4.05 0.64
CA SER A 343 6.70 4.03 -0.83
C SER A 343 8.09 4.29 -1.42
N LEU A 344 8.87 5.14 -0.75
CA LEU A 344 10.25 5.49 -1.08
C LEU A 344 11.20 4.27 -1.00
N THR A 345 11.11 3.50 0.08
CA THR A 345 11.92 2.28 0.28
C THR A 345 11.49 1.18 -0.69
N GLY A 346 10.19 1.09 -0.96
CA GLY A 346 9.64 0.20 -1.98
C GLY A 346 10.11 0.54 -3.39
N GLY A 347 10.17 1.82 -3.77
CA GLY A 347 10.70 2.25 -5.07
C GLY A 347 12.15 1.80 -5.31
N ILE A 348 13.01 1.87 -4.29
CA ILE A 348 14.39 1.36 -4.36
C ILE A 348 14.39 -0.15 -4.53
N CYS A 349 13.67 -0.87 -3.66
CA CYS A 349 13.62 -2.33 -3.65
C CYS A 349 13.09 -2.89 -4.98
N MET A 350 11.98 -2.34 -5.48
CA MET A 350 11.38 -2.77 -6.74
C MET A 350 12.31 -2.52 -7.93
N THR A 351 13.07 -1.42 -7.99
CA THR A 351 14.02 -1.22 -9.10
C THR A 351 15.26 -2.11 -9.00
N ALA A 352 15.74 -2.42 -7.78
CA ALA A 352 16.77 -3.44 -7.61
C ALA A 352 16.28 -4.82 -8.10
N ILE A 353 15.02 -5.17 -7.82
CA ILE A 353 14.37 -6.38 -8.34
C ILE A 353 14.22 -6.33 -9.87
N LEU A 354 13.87 -5.19 -10.48
CA LEU A 354 13.84 -5.06 -11.94
C LEU A 354 15.22 -5.30 -12.57
N ALA A 355 16.30 -4.79 -11.97
CA ALA A 355 17.66 -5.09 -12.44
C ALA A 355 17.97 -6.59 -12.37
N MET A 356 17.56 -7.27 -11.28
CA MET A 356 17.67 -8.73 -11.17
C MET A 356 16.80 -9.48 -12.20
N ASN A 357 15.63 -8.96 -12.56
CA ASN A 357 14.79 -9.53 -13.61
C ASN A 357 15.43 -9.41 -15.01
N VAL A 358 16.18 -8.33 -15.30
CA VAL A 358 16.99 -8.22 -16.53
C VAL A 358 18.07 -9.31 -16.56
N VAL A 359 18.84 -9.44 -15.47
CA VAL A 359 19.92 -10.44 -15.36
C VAL A 359 19.35 -11.87 -15.45
N GLY A 360 18.26 -12.16 -14.75
CA GLY A 360 17.59 -13.46 -14.78
C GLY A 360 17.07 -13.82 -16.17
N GLY A 361 16.50 -12.86 -16.91
CA GLY A 361 16.06 -13.06 -18.29
C GLY A 361 17.18 -13.51 -19.22
N VAL A 362 18.33 -12.83 -19.16
CA VAL A 362 19.52 -13.18 -19.94
C VAL A 362 20.10 -14.53 -19.50
N ALA A 363 20.24 -14.76 -18.19
CA ALA A 363 20.87 -15.96 -17.65
C ALA A 363 20.06 -17.25 -17.85
N VAL A 364 18.72 -17.18 -17.82
CA VAL A 364 17.84 -18.37 -17.90
C VAL A 364 17.39 -18.68 -19.33
N TYR A 365 17.11 -17.65 -20.14
CA TYR A 365 16.58 -17.84 -21.50
C TYR A 365 17.59 -17.58 -22.62
N GLY A 366 18.79 -17.09 -22.29
CA GLY A 366 19.74 -16.64 -23.30
C GLY A 366 19.17 -15.50 -24.16
N ASP A 367 18.31 -14.65 -23.57
CA ASP A 367 17.69 -13.49 -24.23
C ASP A 367 18.75 -12.76 -25.09
N SER A 368 18.59 -12.77 -26.42
CA SER A 368 19.51 -12.12 -27.37
C SER A 368 19.89 -10.73 -26.86
N PHE A 369 21.14 -10.52 -26.46
CA PHE A 369 21.56 -9.32 -25.74
C PHE A 369 22.44 -8.44 -26.63
N GLY A 370 21.88 -8.03 -27.78
CA GLY A 370 22.55 -7.16 -28.72
C GLY A 370 22.96 -5.82 -28.10
N GLY A 371 23.94 -5.13 -28.70
CA GLY A 371 24.55 -3.91 -28.16
C GLY A 371 23.55 -2.82 -27.75
N VAL A 372 22.39 -2.74 -28.42
CA VAL A 372 21.26 -1.87 -28.03
C VAL A 372 20.79 -2.18 -26.60
N LYS A 373 20.47 -3.43 -26.27
CA LYS A 373 20.03 -3.85 -24.94
C LYS A 373 21.11 -3.63 -23.89
N ALA A 374 22.38 -3.86 -24.24
CA ALA A 374 23.51 -3.57 -23.35
C ALA A 374 23.59 -2.08 -23.00
N VAL A 375 23.56 -1.19 -24.00
CA VAL A 375 23.56 0.27 -23.77
C VAL A 375 22.31 0.73 -23.01
N SER A 376 21.11 0.24 -23.38
CA SER A 376 19.88 0.53 -22.63
C SER A 376 19.94 0.05 -21.17
N THR A 377 20.63 -1.06 -20.88
CA THR A 377 20.83 -1.55 -19.50
C THR A 377 21.81 -0.68 -18.72
N VAL A 378 22.88 -0.20 -19.34
CA VAL A 378 23.82 0.78 -18.72
C VAL A 378 23.11 2.11 -18.45
N LEU A 379 22.32 2.62 -19.40
CA LEU A 379 21.49 3.81 -19.22
C LEU A 379 20.45 3.62 -18.09
N CYS A 380 19.82 2.45 -18.01
CA CYS A 380 18.91 2.09 -16.92
C CYS A 380 19.61 2.08 -15.55
N GLY A 381 20.78 1.45 -15.46
CA GLY A 381 21.59 1.41 -14.24
C GLY A 381 22.01 2.81 -13.77
N TRP A 382 22.49 3.66 -14.68
CA TRP A 382 22.85 5.04 -14.36
C TRP A 382 21.61 5.89 -13.99
N GLY A 383 20.47 5.67 -14.65
CA GLY A 383 19.20 6.28 -14.29
C GLY A 383 18.79 5.94 -12.85
N PHE A 384 18.84 4.66 -12.48
CA PHE A 384 18.59 4.18 -11.11
C PHE A 384 19.57 4.75 -10.08
N CYS A 385 20.88 4.72 -10.36
CA CYS A 385 21.88 5.32 -9.47
C CYS A 385 21.63 6.84 -9.26
N SER A 386 21.24 7.55 -10.32
CA SER A 386 20.87 8.98 -10.24
C SER A 386 19.62 9.21 -9.38
N TYR A 387 18.63 8.32 -9.48
CA TYR A 387 17.43 8.35 -8.64
C TYR A 387 17.75 8.09 -7.16
N VAL A 388 18.46 7.00 -6.84
CA VAL A 388 18.86 6.67 -5.47
C VAL A 388 19.69 7.79 -4.83
N TYR A 389 20.64 8.36 -5.58
CA TYR A 389 21.43 9.51 -5.13
C TYR A 389 20.56 10.76 -4.89
N GLY A 390 19.62 11.07 -5.78
CA GLY A 390 18.66 12.16 -5.62
C GLY A 390 17.78 12.04 -4.37
N MET A 391 17.42 10.81 -3.99
CA MET A 391 16.66 10.54 -2.77
C MET A 391 17.52 10.53 -1.51
N TYR A 392 18.77 10.07 -1.59
CA TYR A 392 19.75 10.15 -0.50
C TYR A 392 20.02 11.61 -0.11
N LEU A 393 20.20 12.50 -1.08
CA LEU A 393 20.31 13.94 -0.84
C LEU A 393 19.06 14.49 -0.14
N LYS A 394 17.86 14.13 -0.60
CA LYS A 394 16.60 14.55 0.03
C LYS A 394 16.52 14.14 1.51
N MET A 395 16.85 12.87 1.82
CA MET A 395 16.89 12.37 3.21
C MET A 395 17.92 13.11 4.08
N LYS A 396 19.05 13.54 3.49
CA LYS A 396 20.06 14.33 4.19
C LYS A 396 19.52 15.73 4.52
N ASP A 397 18.91 16.41 3.55
CA ASP A 397 18.33 17.74 3.72
C ASP A 397 17.17 17.75 4.72
N GLU A 398 16.35 16.69 4.74
CA GLU A 398 15.26 16.49 5.72
C GLU A 398 15.83 16.33 7.14
N LYS A 399 16.87 15.51 7.33
CA LYS A 399 17.53 15.33 8.64
C LYS A 399 18.24 16.58 9.15
N VAL A 400 18.82 17.41 8.27
CA VAL A 400 19.42 18.69 8.66
C VAL A 400 18.34 19.63 9.20
N LYS A 401 17.19 19.73 8.52
CA LYS A 401 16.05 20.56 8.97
C LYS A 401 15.47 20.09 10.30
N GLU A 402 15.26 18.79 10.48
CA GLU A 402 14.85 18.24 11.79
C GLU A 402 15.86 18.60 12.90
N GLY A 403 17.16 18.66 12.59
CA GLY A 403 18.19 19.09 13.52
C GLY A 403 18.10 20.57 13.86
N GLU A 404 18.00 21.44 12.85
CA GLU A 404 17.82 22.89 13.03
C GLU A 404 16.53 23.24 13.78
N GLU A 405 15.43 22.52 13.51
CA GLU A 405 14.12 22.72 14.13
C GLU A 405 14.16 22.31 15.62
N LYS A 406 14.74 21.15 15.96
CA LYS A 406 14.94 20.73 17.36
C LYS A 406 15.91 21.63 18.12
N VAL A 407 16.93 22.19 17.46
CA VAL A 407 17.82 23.19 18.08
C VAL A 407 17.06 24.48 18.37
N ARG A 408 16.20 24.96 17.46
CA ARG A 408 15.33 26.13 17.71
C ARG A 408 14.34 25.87 18.84
N GLU A 409 13.69 24.71 18.86
CA GLU A 409 12.74 24.31 19.91
C GLU A 409 13.41 24.28 21.29
N ASN A 410 14.59 23.66 21.42
CA ASN A 410 15.36 23.65 22.66
C ASN A 410 15.76 25.07 23.13
N VAL A 411 16.22 25.94 22.22
CA VAL A 411 16.62 27.32 22.57
C VAL A 411 15.43 28.12 23.11
N VAL A 412 14.25 28.02 22.47
CA VAL A 412 13.03 28.70 22.95
C VAL A 412 12.60 28.18 24.32
N VAL A 413 12.70 26.88 24.58
CA VAL A 413 12.38 26.27 25.88
C VAL A 413 13.36 26.67 26.98
N ASP A 414 14.65 26.81 26.68
CA ASP A 414 15.62 27.29 27.66
C ASP A 414 15.48 28.81 27.93
N ASP A 415 15.14 29.64 26.94
CA ASP A 415 14.82 31.07 27.14
C ASP A 415 13.57 31.28 28.03
N GLU A 416 12.45 30.60 27.72
CA GLU A 416 11.20 30.67 28.53
C GLU A 416 11.43 30.26 30.00
N LYS A 417 12.29 29.26 30.20
CA LYS A 417 12.69 28.74 31.50
C LYS A 417 13.61 29.70 32.28
N VAL A 418 14.48 30.44 31.59
CA VAL A 418 15.29 31.52 32.19
C VAL A 418 14.40 32.70 32.61
N GLU A 419 13.42 33.06 31.80
CA GLU A 419 12.43 34.09 32.16
C GLU A 419 11.60 33.68 33.39
N LEU A 420 11.08 32.46 33.42
CA LEU A 420 10.36 31.89 34.58
C LEU A 420 11.21 31.85 35.85
N MET A 421 12.49 31.47 35.77
CA MET A 421 13.41 31.52 36.92
C MET A 421 13.63 32.94 37.42
N THR A 422 13.76 33.91 36.51
CA THR A 422 13.95 35.33 36.83
C THR A 422 12.72 35.94 37.51
N ILE A 423 11.52 35.65 36.99
CA ILE A 423 10.24 36.07 37.58
C ILE A 423 10.09 35.48 38.99
N ASN A 424 10.37 34.19 39.17
CA ASN A 424 10.25 33.51 40.46
C ASN A 424 11.26 34.06 41.50
N HIS A 425 12.50 34.36 41.08
CA HIS A 425 13.50 34.99 41.96
C HIS A 425 13.05 36.39 42.43
N ASN A 426 12.53 37.22 41.52
CA ASN A 426 12.04 38.56 41.83
C ASN A 426 10.81 38.54 42.76
N LEU A 427 9.88 37.59 42.56
CA LEU A 427 8.75 37.37 43.47
C LEU A 427 9.23 36.98 44.88
N ASN A 428 10.22 36.10 44.98
CA ASN A 428 10.72 35.63 46.28
C ASN A 428 11.46 36.74 47.05
N ASN A 429 12.27 37.55 46.35
CA ASN A 429 12.92 38.72 46.97
C ASN A 429 11.90 39.76 47.45
N ASN A 430 10.87 40.05 46.65
CA ASN A 430 9.82 41.00 47.06
C ASN A 430 9.01 40.50 48.28
N ASN A 431 8.75 39.19 48.37
CA ASN A 431 8.12 38.60 49.56
C ASN A 431 9.00 38.74 50.82
N ASN A 432 10.31 38.43 50.72
CA ASN A 432 11.26 38.61 51.82
C ASN A 432 11.33 40.07 52.27
N ASN A 433 11.49 41.02 51.35
CA ASN A 433 11.57 42.46 51.65
C ASN A 433 10.29 42.97 52.35
N ASN A 434 9.12 42.50 51.92
CA ASN A 434 7.84 42.81 52.58
C ASN A 434 7.76 42.19 53.99
N GLN A 435 8.26 40.96 54.19
CA GLN A 435 8.33 40.34 55.51
C GLN A 435 9.27 41.10 56.46
N GLU A 436 10.46 41.51 56.02
CA GLU A 436 11.37 42.32 56.84
C GLU A 436 10.77 43.68 57.19
N MET A 437 10.12 44.36 56.23
CA MET A 437 9.47 45.66 56.46
C MET A 437 8.34 45.56 57.50
N VAL A 438 7.50 44.52 57.41
CA VAL A 438 6.44 44.25 58.41
C VAL A 438 7.06 43.92 59.77
N HIS A 439 8.13 43.11 59.81
CA HIS A 439 8.83 42.80 61.06
C HIS A 439 9.42 44.06 61.71
N HIS A 440 10.00 44.96 60.92
CA HIS A 440 10.55 46.22 61.42
C HIS A 440 9.45 47.17 61.91
N GLN A 441 8.31 47.28 61.21
CA GLN A 441 7.18 48.09 61.69
C GLN A 441 6.62 47.56 63.01
N ILE A 442 6.50 46.23 63.17
CA ILE A 442 6.07 45.60 64.42
C ILE A 442 7.08 45.89 65.55
N VAL A 443 8.38 45.77 65.28
CA VAL A 443 9.43 46.05 66.28
C VAL A 443 9.44 47.53 66.70
N THR A 444 9.30 48.47 65.76
CA THR A 444 9.22 49.91 66.10
C THR A 444 7.97 50.20 66.95
N ALA A 445 6.80 49.68 66.58
CA ALA A 445 5.56 49.90 67.34
C ALA A 445 5.63 49.34 68.77
N VAL A 446 6.28 48.18 68.98
CA VAL A 446 6.47 47.57 70.31
C VAL A 446 7.53 48.29 71.16
N LEU A 447 8.31 49.20 70.58
CA LEU A 447 9.29 50.02 71.28
C LEU A 447 8.75 51.41 71.68
N ASP A 448 7.86 52.02 70.88
CA ASP A 448 7.17 53.26 71.26
C ASP A 448 6.22 53.05 72.46
N ASP A 449 5.61 51.87 72.58
CA ASP A 449 4.66 51.49 73.64
C ASP A 449 5.35 51.21 75.02
N ARG A 450 6.57 51.75 75.24
CA ARG A 450 7.44 51.50 76.42
C ARG A 450 8.17 52.74 76.97
N VAL A 451 7.75 53.95 76.60
CA VAL A 451 8.30 55.22 77.10
C VAL A 451 7.21 56.07 77.77
#